data_AF-A0A0R2ZDL2-F1
#
_entry.id   AF-A0A0R2ZDL2-F1
#
_cell.length_a   1.000
_cell.length_b   1.000
_cell.length_c   1.000
_cell.angle_alpha   90.00
_cell.angle_beta   90.00
_cell.angle_gamma   90.00
#
_symmetry.space_group_name_H-M   'P 1'
#
loop_
_entity.id
_entity.type
_entity.pdbx_description
1 polymer ?
#
loop_
_entity_poly.entity_id
_entity_poly.type
_entity_poly.pdbx_seq_one_letter_code
_entity_poly.pdbx_strand_id
1 'polypeptide(L)'
;MAYEVKPFEHGVLMALLSLTHALKQTPGFNEEALQRAAQFFREVPAGGCESGEARDAYEWPLEVILKDVSYIEKMLENKGN
;
A
#
# COMPACT_ATOMS: atom_id res chain seq x y z
N MET A 1 16.08 5.61 7.37
CA MET A 1 16.05 4.49 8.33
C MET A 1 15.12 3.43 7.77
N ALA A 2 15.43 2.15 7.92
CA ALA A 2 14.52 1.10 7.48
C ALA A 2 13.35 1.02 8.49
N TYR A 3 12.13 1.30 8.03
CA TYR A 3 10.92 1.13 8.83
C TYR A 3 10.65 -0.36 9.04
N GLU A 4 10.76 -0.83 10.28
CA GLU A 4 10.48 -2.22 10.68
C GLU A 4 8.97 -2.43 10.76
N VAL A 5 8.48 -3.40 9.99
CA VAL A 5 7.06 -3.63 9.79
C VAL A 5 6.52 -4.45 10.96
N LYS A 6 5.64 -3.85 11.75
CA LYS A 6 5.03 -4.55 12.88
C LYS A 6 4.05 -5.62 12.37
N PRO A 7 3.78 -6.68 13.16
CA PRO A 7 2.85 -7.73 12.76
C PRO A 7 1.47 -7.23 12.31
N PHE A 8 0.97 -6.16 12.93
CA PHE A 8 -0.27 -5.51 12.53
C PHE A 8 -0.20 -4.92 11.11
N GLU A 9 0.89 -4.21 10.79
CA GLU A 9 1.08 -3.59 9.47
C GLU A 9 1.25 -4.64 8.39
N HIS A 10 1.95 -5.73 8.69
CA HIS A 10 2.05 -6.88 7.80
C HIS A 10 0.66 -7.47 7.51
N GLY A 11 -0.18 -7.65 8.54
CA GLY A 11 -1.56 -8.11 8.38
C GLY A 11 -2.41 -7.16 7.53
N VAL A 12 -2.27 -5.84 7.75
CA VAL A 12 -2.99 -4.81 6.97
C VAL A 12 -2.57 -4.86 5.51
N LEU A 13 -1.27 -4.94 5.20
CA LEU A 13 -0.80 -5.05 3.83
C LEU A 13 -1.32 -6.31 3.13
N MET A 14 -1.25 -7.46 3.80
CA MET A 14 -1.74 -8.72 3.23
C MET A 14 -3.25 -8.70 2.99
N ALA A 15 -4.02 -8.06 3.86
CA ALA A 15 -5.45 -7.85 3.66
C ALA A 15 -5.73 -6.97 2.43
N LEU A 16 -5.03 -5.84 2.30
CA LEU A 16 -5.16 -4.93 1.15
C LEU A 16 -4.75 -5.59 -0.17
N LEU A 17 -3.68 -6.38 -0.15
CA LEU A 17 -3.23 -7.16 -1.29
C LEU A 17 -4.32 -8.15 -1.74
N SER A 18 -4.90 -8.87 -0.77
CA SER A 18 -5.97 -9.84 -1.02
C SER A 18 -7.21 -9.17 -1.61
N LEU A 19 -7.62 -8.02 -1.08
CA LEU A 19 -8.74 -7.24 -1.61
C LEU A 19 -8.46 -6.72 -3.01
N THR A 20 -7.27 -6.17 -3.25
CA THR A 20 -6.85 -5.67 -4.56
C THR A 20 -6.83 -6.80 -5.58
N HIS A 21 -6.33 -7.97 -5.20
CA HIS A 21 -6.30 -9.15 -6.07
C HIS A 21 -7.72 -9.60 -6.45
N ALA A 22 -8.63 -9.70 -5.48
CA ALA A 22 -10.02 -10.06 -5.74
C ALA A 22 -10.74 -9.03 -6.63
N LEU A 23 -10.52 -7.73 -6.40
CA LEU A 23 -11.09 -6.66 -7.22
C LEU A 23 -10.60 -6.74 -8.68
N LYS A 24 -9.30 -6.94 -8.90
CA LYS A 24 -8.72 -7.07 -10.25
C LYS A 24 -9.24 -8.29 -11.03
N GLN A 25 -9.70 -9.33 -10.34
CA GLN A 25 -10.36 -10.48 -10.98
C GLN A 25 -11.83 -10.24 -11.33
N THR A 26 -12.42 -9.14 -10.87
CA THR A 26 -13.83 -8.83 -11.11
C THR A 26 -14.02 -8.30 -12.53
N PRO A 27 -14.91 -8.89 -13.35
CA PRO A 27 -15.19 -8.39 -14.70
C PRO A 27 -15.68 -6.94 -14.69
N GLY A 28 -15.10 -6.09 -15.54
CA GLY A 28 -15.45 -4.67 -15.62
C GLY A 28 -14.89 -3.81 -14.48
N PHE A 29 -14.00 -4.35 -13.65
CA PHE A 29 -13.32 -3.56 -12.64
C PHE A 29 -12.47 -2.45 -13.28
N ASN A 30 -12.63 -1.23 -12.77
CA ASN A 30 -11.89 -0.07 -13.24
C ASN A 30 -10.60 0.09 -12.43
N GLU A 31 -9.54 -0.58 -12.89
CA GLU A 31 -8.22 -0.51 -12.26
C GLU A 31 -7.65 0.92 -12.24
N GLU A 32 -7.92 1.71 -13.29
CA GLU A 32 -7.45 3.08 -13.38
C GLU A 32 -8.09 3.98 -12.32
N ALA A 33 -9.39 3.81 -12.05
CA ALA A 33 -10.06 4.53 -10.98
C ALA A 33 -9.48 4.23 -9.60
N LEU A 34 -9.13 2.96 -9.35
CA LEU A 34 -8.47 2.56 -8.10
C LEU A 34 -7.06 3.18 -7.98
N GLN A 35 -6.27 3.17 -9.06
CA GLN A 35 -4.95 3.80 -9.08
C GLN A 35 -5.04 5.31 -8.85
N ARG A 36 -5.97 6.00 -9.51
CA ARG A 36 -6.20 7.44 -9.31
C ARG A 36 -6.61 7.77 -7.88
N ALA A 37 -7.43 6.94 -7.25
CA ALA A 37 -7.81 7.12 -5.85
C ALA A 37 -6.59 6.98 -4.93
N ALA A 38 -5.78 5.94 -5.11
CA ALA A 38 -4.56 5.75 -4.32
C ALA A 38 -3.56 6.90 -4.51
N GLN A 39 -3.39 7.37 -5.74
CA GLN A 39 -2.56 8.53 -6.07
C GLN A 39 -3.07 9.81 -5.35
N PHE A 40 -4.38 10.07 -5.41
CA PHE A 40 -4.98 11.22 -4.72
C PHE A 40 -4.71 11.19 -3.22
N PHE A 41 -4.94 10.04 -2.56
CA PHE A 41 -4.70 9.93 -1.13
C PHE A 41 -3.23 10.02 -0.76
N ARG A 42 -2.30 9.67 -1.66
CA ARG A 42 -0.87 9.90 -1.47
C ARG A 42 -0.52 11.39 -1.55
N GLU A 43 -1.09 12.10 -2.52
CA GLU A 43 -0.84 13.54 -2.71
C GLU A 43 -1.50 14.38 -1.62
N VAL A 44 -2.64 13.92 -1.11
CA VAL A 44 -3.43 14.56 -0.05
C VAL A 44 -3.54 13.61 1.15
N PRO A 45 -2.48 13.49 1.97
CA PRO A 45 -2.48 12.59 3.11
C PRO A 45 -3.50 13.02 4.17
N ALA A 46 -3.93 12.08 5.00
CA ALA A 46 -4.74 12.37 6.17
C ALA A 46 -4.00 13.30 7.15
N GLY A 47 -4.76 14.05 7.95
CA GLY A 47 -4.20 14.94 8.97
C GLY A 47 -3.28 14.19 9.94
N GLY A 48 -2.05 14.70 10.11
CA GLY A 48 -0.99 14.06 10.91
C GLY A 48 -0.07 13.10 10.13
N CYS A 49 -0.31 12.90 8.83
CA CYS A 49 0.51 12.08 7.93
C CYS A 49 1.22 12.92 6.85
N GLU A 50 1.43 14.21 7.09
CA GLU A 50 1.95 15.12 6.08
C GLU A 50 3.47 15.03 5.90
N SER A 51 4.20 14.54 6.90
CA SER A 51 5.67 14.43 6.85
C SER A 51 6.25 13.38 7.79
N GLY A 52 7.54 13.08 7.62
CA GLY A 52 8.30 12.17 8.49
C GLY A 52 7.79 10.74 8.47
N GLU A 53 8.04 10.01 9.56
CA GLU A 53 7.67 8.59 9.68
C GLU A 53 6.16 8.35 9.54
N ALA A 54 5.33 9.29 9.98
CA ALA A 54 3.89 9.20 9.84
C ALA A 54 3.44 9.25 8.37
N ARG A 55 4.14 10.02 7.53
CA ARG A 55 3.90 10.01 6.09
C ARG A 55 4.39 8.71 5.45
N ASP A 56 5.59 8.26 5.80
CA ASP A 56 6.14 7.00 5.26
C ASP A 56 5.22 5.81 5.57
N ALA A 57 4.73 5.72 6.81
CA ALA A 57 3.77 4.69 7.23
C ALA A 57 2.41 4.80 6.52
N TYR A 58 1.99 6.02 6.16
CA TYR A 58 0.74 6.28 5.45
C TYR A 58 0.83 5.99 3.95
N GLU A 59 1.96 6.27 3.29
CA GLU A 59 2.13 5.97 1.86
C GLU A 59 2.25 4.47 1.60
N TRP A 60 2.76 3.73 2.58
CA TRP A 60 3.10 2.32 2.45
C TRP A 60 1.95 1.42 1.94
N PRO A 61 0.73 1.50 2.50
CA PRO A 61 -0.40 0.71 2.03
C PRO A 61 -0.96 1.20 0.68
N LEU A 62 -0.75 2.48 0.32
CA LEU A 62 -1.15 3.01 -0.98
C LEU A 62 -0.23 2.50 -2.10
N GLU A 63 1.05 2.26 -1.79
CA GLU A 63 1.98 1.65 -2.74
C GLU A 63 1.57 0.24 -3.14
N VAL A 64 0.85 -0.51 -2.28
CA VAL A 64 0.30 -1.83 -2.62
C VAL A 64 -0.67 -1.77 -3.80
N ILE A 65 -1.41 -0.67 -3.90
CA ILE A 65 -2.40 -0.46 -4.96
C ILE A 65 -1.71 0.05 -6.24
N LEU A 66 -0.72 0.92 -6.07
CA LEU A 66 0.00 1.57 -7.16
C LEU A 66 1.06 0.66 -7.81
N LYS A 67 1.54 -0.34 -7.08
CA LYS A 67 2.61 -1.26 -7.52
C LYS A 67 2.10 -2.69 -7.56
N ASP A 68 2.85 -3.57 -8.22
CA ASP A 68 2.44 -4.97 -8.36
C ASP A 68 2.76 -5.81 -7.11
N VAL A 69 2.19 -7.01 -7.06
CA VAL A 69 2.38 -7.99 -5.96
C VAL A 69 3.87 -8.29 -5.75
N SER A 70 4.65 -8.34 -6.82
CA SER A 70 6.08 -8.67 -6.78
C SER A 70 6.92 -7.59 -6.08
N TYR A 71 6.49 -6.33 -6.20
CA TYR A 71 7.11 -5.22 -5.49
C TYR A 71 6.89 -5.35 -3.98
N ILE A 72 5.69 -5.77 -3.57
CA ILE A 72 5.32 -5.93 -2.17
C ILE A 72 6.05 -7.12 -1.56
N GLU A 73 6.12 -8.26 -2.26
CA GLU A 73 6.89 -9.43 -1.81
C GLU A 73 8.35 -9.03 -1.56
N LYS A 74 8.98 -8.33 -2.51
CA LYS A 74 10.35 -7.81 -2.34
C LYS A 74 10.47 -6.78 -1.22
N MET A 75 9.46 -5.96 -0.97
CA MET A 75 9.48 -5.01 0.15
C MET A 75 9.40 -5.72 1.49
N LEU A 76 8.59 -6.78 1.59
CA LEU A 76 8.47 -7.59 2.79
C LEU A 76 9.75 -8.38 3.06
N GLU A 77 10.40 -8.90 2.01
CA GLU A 77 11.67 -9.62 2.10
C GLU A 77 12.85 -8.71 2.50
N ASN A 78 12.95 -7.51 1.93
CA ASN A 78 14.10 -6.61 2.16
C ASN A 78 14.08 -5.89 3.52
N LYS A 79 13.03 -6.04 4.33
CA LYS A 79 12.88 -5.36 5.63
C LYS A 79 12.91 -6.31 6.83
N GLY A 80 13.12 -7.61 6.59
CA GLY A 80 13.33 -8.62 7.64
C GLY A 80 14.81 -8.86 8.01
N ASN A 81 15.75 -8.08 7.48
CA ASN A 81 17.20 -8.14 7.76
C ASN A 81 17.72 -6.81 8.30
#